data_AF-A0A093XFI9-F1
#
_entry.id   AF-A0A093XFI9-F1
#
_cell.length_a   1.000
_cell.length_b   1.000
_cell.length_c   1.000
_cell.angle_alpha   90.00
_cell.angle_beta   90.00
_cell.angle_gamma   90.00
#
_symmetry.space_group_name_H-M   'P 1'
#
loop_
_entity.id
_entity.type
_entity.pdbx_description
1 polymer ?
#
loop_
_entity_poly.entity_id
_entity_poly.type
_entity_poly.pdbx_seq_one_letter_code
_entity_poly.pdbx_strand_id
1 'polypeptide(L)'
;MPKARTGCRTCKARRVKCDEGRPFCARCLKFGVDCEGYEVGGRSNASATIIPKTTIPQKRHHHEFPLSSLRRFPFTATFEDNREFSYFLYFQQEAALGISSHFDQGLFTHVVIQSSWNEPSLRQFITSLGALYKAESPKELNISREESDIHRQYAFQQYGRALRSVQAQIDADKYQDTARVALIASLLIYCFENLYGDFDSAVRQLQGALQLMQKQLARTTRRYKHAENSSPTADLDDDLVAAFFRLDSGLLSRDDLCYATYTGSRLGMNYLGDICEIPERFNTISEARNYLEHIQFPAIPSLSNDLAQTVESSLLKDIDENARELYLTMYSRLRHWRAAFAPFYAETLTPKGRKDVFSAATLIVRSLSTEIASQRVCTRDPSSLYLLNVECRELVDLSKFVTTDPSFQKSFVWDCGIVPGLSVVIAACSDRSIRIEALRILKDVVPRREGVWDSLTAVKFGERCLGISGD
;
A
#
# COMPACT_ATOMS: atom_id res chain seq x y z
N MET A 1 -47.90 -32.18 -6.32
CA MET A 1 -46.77 -32.12 -7.27
C MET A 1 -45.54 -32.79 -6.64
N PRO A 2 -44.73 -33.55 -7.40
CA PRO A 2 -43.72 -34.45 -6.82
C PRO A 2 -42.57 -33.66 -6.15
N LYS A 3 -42.14 -34.09 -4.96
CA LYS A 3 -40.93 -33.56 -4.30
C LYS A 3 -39.71 -34.08 -5.08
N ALA A 4 -39.03 -33.21 -5.81
CA ALA A 4 -37.78 -33.56 -6.49
C ALA A 4 -36.74 -34.05 -5.46
N ARG A 5 -36.24 -35.28 -5.64
CA ARG A 5 -35.31 -35.96 -4.72
C ARG A 5 -33.86 -35.44 -4.82
N THR A 6 -33.61 -34.60 -5.82
CA THR A 6 -32.30 -34.20 -6.34
C THR A 6 -31.88 -32.77 -5.96
N GLY A 7 -32.64 -32.07 -5.10
CA GLY A 7 -32.26 -30.74 -4.62
C GLY A 7 -31.06 -30.74 -3.65
N CYS A 8 -30.36 -29.61 -3.58
CA CYS A 8 -29.24 -29.40 -2.65
C CYS A 8 -29.71 -29.45 -1.20
N ARG A 9 -28.80 -29.77 -0.28
CA ARG A 9 -29.09 -29.90 1.17
C ARG A 9 -29.70 -28.64 1.75
N THR A 10 -29.14 -27.48 1.41
CA THR A 10 -29.62 -26.17 1.91
C THR A 10 -31.06 -25.88 1.47
N CYS A 11 -31.43 -26.16 0.20
CA CYS A 11 -32.81 -25.97 -0.27
C CYS A 11 -33.78 -27.01 0.30
N LYS A 12 -33.33 -28.25 0.49
CA LYS A 12 -34.10 -29.30 1.18
C LYS A 12 -34.41 -28.91 2.63
N ALA A 13 -33.41 -28.45 3.38
CA ALA A 13 -33.57 -27.99 4.77
C ALA A 13 -34.56 -26.83 4.87
N ARG A 14 -34.50 -25.90 3.90
CA ARG A 14 -35.39 -24.74 3.81
C ARG A 14 -36.77 -25.04 3.23
N ARG A 15 -37.04 -26.29 2.81
CA ARG A 15 -38.29 -26.75 2.18
C ARG A 15 -38.69 -25.93 0.94
N VAL A 16 -37.72 -25.40 0.20
CA VAL A 16 -37.92 -24.68 -1.06
C VAL A 16 -37.47 -25.54 -2.23
N LYS A 17 -38.11 -25.40 -3.40
CA LYS A 17 -37.71 -26.13 -4.62
C LYS A 17 -36.28 -25.73 -5.01
N CYS A 18 -35.40 -26.69 -5.21
CA CYS A 18 -34.04 -26.44 -5.69
C CYS A 18 -34.05 -26.29 -7.22
N ASP A 19 -33.19 -25.42 -7.76
CA ASP A 19 -32.96 -25.25 -9.21
C ASP A 19 -31.90 -26.22 -9.76
N GLU A 20 -31.25 -27.01 -8.91
CA GLU A 20 -30.33 -28.10 -9.26
C GLU A 20 -29.03 -27.68 -9.97
N GLY A 21 -28.72 -26.38 -10.02
CA GLY A 21 -27.44 -25.85 -10.49
C GLY A 21 -26.24 -26.39 -9.70
N ARG A 22 -25.20 -26.84 -10.41
CA ARG A 22 -23.94 -27.35 -9.84
C ARG A 22 -22.79 -26.39 -10.18
N PRO A 23 -21.80 -26.17 -9.29
CA PRO A 23 -21.64 -26.78 -7.96
C PRO A 23 -22.61 -26.22 -6.89
N PHE A 24 -23.20 -25.04 -7.13
CA PHE A 24 -24.09 -24.39 -6.18
C PHE A 24 -25.45 -23.99 -6.77
N CYS A 25 -26.46 -24.17 -5.92
CA CYS A 25 -27.78 -23.57 -5.91
C CYS A 25 -27.95 -22.10 -6.32
N ALA A 26 -28.57 -21.72 -7.46
CA ALA A 26 -28.89 -20.29 -7.69
C ALA A 26 -29.81 -19.72 -6.60
N ARG A 27 -30.67 -20.55 -6.03
CA ARG A 27 -31.55 -20.17 -4.90
C ARG A 27 -30.83 -20.03 -3.56
N CYS A 28 -29.73 -20.74 -3.35
CA CYS A 28 -28.88 -20.56 -2.18
C CYS A 28 -28.02 -19.29 -2.33
N LEU A 29 -27.43 -19.10 -3.52
CA LEU A 29 -26.68 -17.91 -3.87
C LEU A 29 -27.53 -16.64 -3.73
N LYS A 30 -28.76 -16.64 -4.26
CA LYS A 30 -29.68 -15.51 -4.15
C LYS A 30 -30.11 -15.20 -2.72
N PHE A 31 -30.08 -16.19 -1.84
CA PHE A 31 -30.45 -16.01 -0.43
C PHE A 31 -29.24 -15.67 0.46
N GLY A 32 -28.03 -15.65 -0.10
CA GLY A 32 -26.80 -15.32 0.63
C GLY A 32 -26.40 -16.39 1.65
N VAL A 33 -26.75 -17.66 1.40
CA VAL A 33 -26.34 -18.80 2.25
C VAL A 33 -25.51 -19.78 1.45
N ASP A 34 -24.47 -20.32 2.09
CA ASP A 34 -23.61 -21.32 1.47
C ASP A 34 -24.42 -22.56 1.07
N CYS A 35 -24.25 -22.96 -0.18
CA CYS A 35 -24.91 -24.12 -0.73
C CYS A 35 -24.09 -25.37 -0.38
N GLU A 36 -24.55 -26.15 0.60
CA GLU A 36 -23.93 -27.40 1.08
C GLU A 36 -23.89 -28.54 0.02
N GLY A 37 -24.21 -28.24 -1.24
CA GLY A 37 -24.13 -29.18 -2.34
C GLY A 37 -25.24 -30.24 -2.36
N TYR A 38 -25.03 -31.25 -3.21
CA TYR A 38 -25.98 -32.33 -3.50
C TYR A 38 -25.51 -33.63 -2.86
N GLU A 39 -26.45 -34.44 -2.37
CA GLU A 39 -26.12 -35.76 -1.82
C GLU A 39 -25.54 -36.66 -2.92
N VAL A 40 -24.26 -36.99 -2.80
CA VAL A 40 -23.60 -38.01 -3.62
C VAL A 40 -23.95 -39.36 -2.98
N GLY A 41 -24.84 -40.10 -3.62
CA GLY A 41 -25.44 -41.29 -3.02
C GLY A 41 -24.44 -42.40 -2.69
N GLY A 42 -24.33 -42.73 -1.41
CA GLY A 42 -23.84 -44.02 -0.90
C GLY A 42 -24.79 -44.52 0.17
N ARG A 43 -25.41 -45.68 -0.06
CA ARG A 43 -26.31 -46.37 0.88
C ARG A 43 -25.57 -46.78 2.15
N SER A 44 -26.17 -46.61 3.33
CA SER A 44 -26.12 -47.61 4.42
C SER A 44 -27.17 -47.31 5.49
N ASN A 45 -27.80 -48.38 5.95
CA ASN A 45 -28.82 -48.44 6.99
C ASN A 45 -28.20 -48.21 8.38
N ALA A 46 -28.91 -47.52 9.28
CA ALA A 46 -29.41 -48.09 10.54
C ALA A 46 -29.77 -47.01 11.59
N SER A 47 -30.94 -47.25 12.21
CA SER A 47 -31.32 -46.98 13.61
C SER A 47 -31.45 -45.55 14.14
N ALA A 48 -32.71 -45.11 14.17
CA ALA A 48 -33.47 -44.54 15.28
C ALA A 48 -32.73 -44.04 16.53
N THR A 49 -33.08 -42.84 16.99
CA THR A 49 -33.66 -42.61 18.34
C THR A 49 -34.53 -41.35 18.34
N ILE A 50 -35.72 -41.50 18.91
CA ILE A 50 -36.80 -40.53 19.08
C ILE A 50 -36.58 -39.74 20.36
N ILE A 51 -36.73 -38.41 20.34
CA ILE A 51 -37.03 -37.61 21.55
C ILE A 51 -38.10 -36.56 21.18
N PRO A 52 -39.26 -36.51 21.86
CA PRO A 52 -40.34 -35.59 21.50
C PRO A 52 -40.45 -34.36 22.42
N LYS A 53 -40.92 -33.26 21.79
CA LYS A 53 -41.72 -32.13 22.34
C LYS A 53 -41.02 -31.10 23.24
N THR A 54 -41.19 -29.82 22.88
CA THR A 54 -42.28 -29.00 23.45
C THR A 54 -42.57 -27.76 22.60
N THR A 55 -43.81 -27.68 22.14
CA THR A 55 -44.51 -26.50 21.61
C THR A 55 -45.06 -25.66 22.75
N ILE A 56 -44.88 -24.34 22.73
CA ILE A 56 -45.84 -23.38 23.28
C ILE A 56 -45.99 -22.20 22.29
N PRO A 57 -47.23 -21.84 21.90
CA PRO A 57 -47.54 -20.67 21.08
C PRO A 57 -48.05 -19.49 21.95
N GLN A 58 -47.82 -18.23 21.53
CA GLN A 58 -48.89 -17.31 21.10
C GLN A 58 -48.43 -15.84 21.02
N LYS A 59 -48.67 -15.29 19.81
CA LYS A 59 -49.29 -13.99 19.47
C LYS A 59 -48.92 -12.75 20.30
N ARG A 60 -48.50 -11.69 19.60
CA ARG A 60 -49.11 -10.36 19.67
C ARG A 60 -48.80 -9.51 18.43
N HIS A 61 -49.89 -9.10 17.79
CA HIS A 61 -50.13 -7.94 16.93
C HIS A 61 -49.27 -7.71 15.68
N HIS A 62 -49.92 -8.01 14.55
CA HIS A 62 -49.78 -7.31 13.29
C HIS A 62 -49.89 -5.79 13.52
N HIS A 63 -48.81 -5.07 13.26
CA HIS A 63 -48.90 -3.75 12.67
C HIS A 63 -48.31 -3.86 11.27
N GLU A 64 -49.20 -3.83 10.28
CA GLU A 64 -48.86 -3.50 8.90
C GLU A 64 -48.17 -2.14 8.91
N PHE A 65 -46.85 -2.13 8.69
CA PHE A 65 -46.21 -0.94 8.16
C PHE A 65 -46.37 -0.99 6.64
N PRO A 66 -46.98 0.04 6.02
CA PRO A 66 -47.08 0.10 4.58
C PRO A 66 -45.67 -0.03 4.00
N LEU A 67 -45.51 -0.92 3.02
CA LEU A 67 -44.32 -0.96 2.16
C LEU A 67 -44.26 0.36 1.36
N SER A 68 -43.80 1.42 2.01
CA SER A 68 -43.36 2.63 1.34
C SER A 68 -42.09 2.29 0.58
N SER A 69 -42.29 2.11 -0.74
CA SER A 69 -41.34 2.33 -1.82
C SER A 69 -39.95 1.72 -1.65
N LEU A 70 -39.64 0.78 -2.55
CA LEU A 70 -38.28 0.39 -2.96
C LEU A 70 -37.29 1.55 -2.82
N ARG A 71 -36.61 1.65 -1.67
CA ARG A 71 -35.35 2.36 -1.58
C ARG A 71 -34.36 1.50 -2.33
N ARG A 72 -34.15 1.85 -3.60
CA ARG A 72 -33.05 1.37 -4.43
C ARG A 72 -31.79 1.52 -3.58
N PHE A 73 -31.13 0.42 -3.23
CA PHE A 73 -29.78 0.51 -2.66
C PHE A 73 -28.91 1.28 -3.67
N PRO A 74 -28.09 2.28 -3.26
CA PRO A 74 -27.44 3.16 -4.23
C PRO A 74 -26.35 2.48 -5.07
N PHE A 75 -25.95 1.25 -4.74
CA PHE A 75 -24.79 0.58 -5.33
C PHE A 75 -25.18 -0.78 -5.87
N THR A 76 -25.36 -0.87 -7.18
CA THR A 76 -25.24 -2.14 -7.91
C THR A 76 -24.30 -1.89 -9.06
N ALA A 77 -22.98 -2.02 -8.82
CA ALA A 77 -22.04 -2.09 -9.93
C ALA A 77 -22.48 -3.22 -10.87
N THR A 78 -22.69 -2.88 -12.13
CA THR A 78 -22.95 -3.88 -13.16
C THR A 78 -21.61 -4.41 -13.63
N PHE A 79 -21.25 -5.60 -13.15
CA PHE A 79 -20.11 -6.35 -13.64
C PHE A 79 -20.45 -6.99 -14.99
N GLU A 80 -19.48 -7.00 -15.92
CA GLU A 80 -19.58 -7.57 -17.26
C GLU A 80 -19.71 -9.09 -17.20
N ASP A 81 -18.90 -9.75 -16.36
CA ASP A 81 -18.92 -11.21 -16.19
C ASP A 81 -18.51 -11.65 -14.77
N ASN A 82 -18.68 -12.94 -14.49
CA ASN A 82 -18.30 -13.53 -13.20
C ASN A 82 -16.79 -13.46 -12.91
N ARG A 83 -15.95 -13.35 -13.96
CA ARG A 83 -14.49 -13.25 -13.79
C ARG A 83 -14.13 -11.85 -13.31
N GLU A 84 -14.73 -10.82 -13.88
CA GLU A 84 -14.56 -9.43 -13.45
C GLU A 84 -14.91 -9.30 -11.96
N PHE A 85 -16.08 -9.83 -11.57
CA PHE A 85 -16.49 -9.82 -10.16
C PHE A 85 -15.51 -10.61 -9.26
N SER A 86 -15.04 -11.78 -9.70
CA SER A 86 -14.09 -12.59 -8.94
C SER A 86 -12.75 -11.89 -8.71
N TYR A 87 -12.18 -11.24 -9.73
CA TYR A 87 -10.91 -10.53 -9.58
C TYR A 87 -11.07 -9.21 -8.81
N PHE A 88 -12.22 -8.55 -8.94
CA PHE A 88 -12.55 -7.40 -8.11
C PHE A 88 -12.57 -7.78 -6.63
N LEU A 89 -13.23 -8.89 -6.27
CA LEU A 89 -13.24 -9.38 -4.88
C LEU A 89 -11.84 -9.79 -4.42
N TYR A 90 -11.06 -10.45 -5.28
CA TYR A 90 -9.69 -10.83 -4.95
C TYR A 90 -8.81 -9.59 -4.71
N PHE A 91 -9.00 -8.51 -5.47
CA PHE A 91 -8.33 -7.25 -5.18
C PHE A 91 -8.74 -6.71 -3.81
N GLN A 92 -10.04 -6.66 -3.52
CA GLN A 92 -10.57 -6.14 -2.26
C GLN A 92 -10.07 -6.91 -1.04
N GLN A 93 -9.96 -8.24 -1.14
CA GLN A 93 -9.64 -9.12 -0.01
C GLN A 93 -8.13 -9.31 0.17
N GLU A 94 -7.37 -9.41 -0.93
CA GLU A 94 -5.95 -9.76 -0.89
C GLU A 94 -5.06 -8.63 -1.39
N ALA A 95 -5.23 -8.21 -2.66
CA ALA A 95 -4.28 -7.31 -3.30
C ALA A 95 -4.24 -5.92 -2.64
N ALA A 96 -5.38 -5.39 -2.21
CA ALA A 96 -5.44 -4.10 -1.53
C ALA A 96 -4.61 -4.09 -0.24
N LEU A 97 -4.69 -5.16 0.56
CA LEU A 97 -3.90 -5.31 1.79
C LEU A 97 -2.42 -5.56 1.48
N GLY A 98 -2.13 -6.43 0.51
CA GLY A 98 -0.77 -6.73 0.09
C GLY A 98 -0.02 -5.53 -0.48
N ILE A 99 -0.68 -4.72 -1.31
CA ILE A 99 -0.11 -3.50 -1.90
C ILE A 99 0.02 -2.40 -0.85
N SER A 100 -1.01 -2.16 -0.03
CA SER A 100 -0.99 -1.06 0.95
C SER A 100 -0.17 -1.34 2.22
N SER A 101 0.19 -2.60 2.49
CA SER A 101 0.89 -3.01 3.71
C SER A 101 0.13 -2.50 4.95
N HIS A 102 0.81 -1.80 5.86
CA HIS A 102 0.24 -1.38 7.14
C HIS A 102 -0.40 0.01 7.15
N PHE A 103 -0.05 0.91 6.22
CA PHE A 103 -0.32 2.34 6.43
C PHE A 103 -1.29 2.99 5.44
N ASP A 104 -1.41 2.51 4.20
CA ASP A 104 -2.30 3.11 3.18
C ASP A 104 -3.58 2.29 2.94
N GLN A 105 -4.01 1.54 3.96
CA GLN A 105 -5.22 0.72 3.84
C GLN A 105 -6.45 1.59 3.53
N GLY A 106 -6.58 2.79 4.12
CA GLY A 106 -7.69 3.72 3.83
C GLY A 106 -7.85 4.04 2.34
N LEU A 107 -6.75 4.41 1.69
CA LEU A 107 -6.69 4.71 0.26
C LEU A 107 -7.21 3.54 -0.59
N PHE A 108 -6.63 2.35 -0.42
CA PHE A 108 -6.93 1.21 -1.28
C PHE A 108 -8.24 0.50 -0.91
N THR A 109 -8.60 0.43 0.37
CA THR A 109 -9.79 -0.29 0.84
C THR A 109 -11.05 0.56 0.86
N HIS A 110 -10.94 1.89 0.91
CA HIS A 110 -12.07 2.81 0.92
C HIS A 110 -12.10 3.67 -0.35
N VAL A 111 -11.17 4.61 -0.52
CA VAL A 111 -11.21 5.62 -1.61
C VAL A 111 -11.27 4.95 -2.99
N VAL A 112 -10.31 4.06 -3.26
CA VAL A 112 -10.18 3.35 -4.53
C VAL A 112 -11.37 2.41 -4.75
N ILE A 113 -11.69 1.55 -3.77
CA ILE A 113 -12.77 0.57 -3.92
C ILE A 113 -14.12 1.27 -4.13
N GLN A 114 -14.47 2.25 -3.30
CA GLN A 114 -15.74 2.98 -3.43
C GLN A 114 -15.85 3.67 -4.79
N SER A 115 -14.76 4.25 -5.27
CA SER A 115 -14.73 4.88 -6.61
C SER A 115 -14.94 3.84 -7.72
N SER A 116 -14.34 2.67 -7.60
CA SER A 116 -14.49 1.58 -8.58
C SER A 116 -15.86 0.88 -8.56
N TRP A 117 -16.63 0.98 -7.46
CA TRP A 117 -18.04 0.56 -7.49
C TRP A 117 -18.88 1.45 -8.42
N ASN A 118 -18.57 2.74 -8.48
CA ASN A 118 -19.32 3.72 -9.26
C ASN A 118 -18.80 3.87 -10.69
N GLU A 119 -17.48 3.90 -10.86
CA GLU A 119 -16.82 4.20 -12.13
C GLU A 119 -16.37 2.93 -12.87
N PRO A 120 -16.96 2.61 -14.03
CA PRO A 120 -16.64 1.37 -14.77
C PRO A 120 -15.17 1.28 -15.19
N SER A 121 -14.54 2.39 -15.53
CA SER A 121 -13.14 2.44 -15.95
C SER A 121 -12.18 2.12 -14.80
N LEU A 122 -12.44 2.66 -13.60
CA LEU A 122 -11.70 2.33 -12.38
C LEU A 122 -11.95 0.87 -11.96
N ARG A 123 -13.17 0.37 -12.14
CA ARG A 123 -13.49 -1.05 -11.92
C ARG A 123 -12.64 -1.98 -12.80
N GLN A 124 -12.47 -1.65 -14.08
CA GLN A 124 -11.62 -2.42 -14.98
C GLN A 124 -10.15 -2.41 -14.53
N PHE A 125 -9.63 -1.25 -14.06
CA PHE A 125 -8.28 -1.20 -13.48
C PHE A 125 -8.14 -2.08 -12.24
N ILE A 126 -9.07 -2.00 -11.28
CA ILE A 126 -9.04 -2.82 -10.08
C ILE A 126 -9.08 -4.31 -10.41
N THR A 127 -9.94 -4.68 -11.34
CA THR A 127 -10.06 -6.05 -11.82
C THR A 127 -8.76 -6.52 -12.48
N SER A 128 -8.14 -5.66 -13.31
CA SER A 128 -6.86 -5.97 -13.95
C SER A 128 -5.75 -6.18 -12.92
N LEU A 129 -5.72 -5.37 -11.87
CA LEU A 129 -4.73 -5.42 -10.81
C LEU A 129 -4.94 -6.64 -9.90
N GLY A 130 -6.20 -6.99 -9.60
CA GLY A 130 -6.56 -8.22 -8.90
C GLY A 130 -6.14 -9.47 -9.66
N ALA A 131 -6.33 -9.51 -10.98
CA ALA A 131 -5.87 -10.60 -11.83
C ALA A 131 -4.34 -10.69 -11.88
N LEU A 132 -3.63 -9.56 -12.03
CA LEU A 132 -2.17 -9.53 -12.03
C LEU A 132 -1.61 -9.96 -10.67
N TYR A 133 -2.16 -9.45 -9.57
CA TYR A 133 -1.74 -9.83 -8.23
C TYR A 133 -1.95 -11.32 -7.97
N LYS A 134 -3.01 -11.91 -8.52
CA LYS A 134 -3.22 -13.37 -8.46
C LYS A 134 -2.18 -14.14 -9.27
N ALA A 135 -1.77 -13.62 -10.43
CA ALA A 135 -0.74 -14.24 -11.26
C ALA A 135 0.65 -14.21 -10.62
N GLU A 136 0.95 -13.15 -9.86
CA GLU A 136 2.26 -12.88 -9.23
C GLU A 136 2.32 -13.23 -7.73
N SER A 137 1.21 -13.63 -7.10
CA SER A 137 1.15 -13.88 -5.65
C SER A 137 2.07 -15.05 -5.24
N PRO A 138 2.98 -14.85 -4.28
CA PRO A 138 3.85 -15.93 -3.79
C PRO A 138 3.15 -16.91 -2.85
N LYS A 139 1.99 -16.53 -2.27
CA LYS A 139 1.52 -17.10 -1.00
C LYS A 139 0.43 -18.16 -1.11
N GLU A 140 -0.25 -18.32 -2.24
CA GLU A 140 -1.29 -19.34 -2.35
C GLU A 140 -1.26 -20.06 -3.69
N LEU A 141 -1.05 -21.38 -3.58
CA LEU A 141 -1.19 -22.45 -4.58
C LEU A 141 0.05 -22.72 -5.42
N ASN A 142 0.34 -24.01 -5.60
CA ASN A 142 1.17 -24.55 -6.68
C ASN A 142 0.47 -24.29 -8.04
N ILE A 143 0.18 -23.02 -8.34
CA ILE A 143 -0.45 -22.60 -9.58
C ILE A 143 0.52 -22.98 -10.70
N SER A 144 0.04 -23.75 -11.67
CA SER A 144 0.87 -24.09 -12.81
C SER A 144 1.23 -22.81 -13.57
N ARG A 145 2.35 -22.81 -14.32
CA ARG A 145 2.69 -21.68 -15.20
C ARG A 145 1.53 -21.32 -16.13
N GLU A 146 0.81 -22.34 -16.62
CA GLU A 146 -0.35 -22.18 -17.50
C GLU A 146 -1.52 -21.44 -16.81
N GLU A 147 -1.79 -21.75 -15.54
CA GLU A 147 -2.84 -21.07 -14.76
C GLU A 147 -2.47 -19.61 -14.43
N SER A 148 -1.19 -19.34 -14.11
CA SER A 148 -0.67 -17.97 -13.92
C SER A 148 -0.80 -17.15 -15.21
N ASP A 149 -0.49 -17.75 -16.36
CA ASP A 149 -0.59 -17.09 -17.67
C ASP A 149 -2.02 -16.69 -18.03
N ILE A 150 -3.03 -17.48 -17.65
CA ILE A 150 -4.45 -17.13 -17.83
C ILE A 150 -4.80 -15.86 -17.05
N HIS A 151 -4.37 -15.77 -15.79
CA HIS A 151 -4.59 -14.60 -14.95
C HIS A 151 -3.87 -13.37 -15.52
N ARG A 152 -2.62 -13.53 -15.96
CA ARG A 152 -1.81 -12.47 -16.56
C ARG A 152 -2.41 -11.97 -17.88
N GLN A 153 -2.86 -12.86 -18.76
CA GLN A 153 -3.49 -12.49 -20.03
C GLN A 153 -4.77 -11.68 -19.80
N TYR A 154 -5.62 -12.12 -18.86
CA TYR A 154 -6.82 -11.38 -18.48
C TYR A 154 -6.47 -9.99 -17.92
N ALA A 155 -5.44 -9.91 -17.07
CA ALA A 155 -4.97 -8.65 -16.50
C ALA A 155 -4.61 -7.63 -17.59
N PHE A 156 -3.77 -8.02 -18.55
CA PHE A 156 -3.39 -7.14 -19.67
C PHE A 156 -4.56 -6.73 -20.56
N GLN A 157 -5.49 -7.65 -20.81
CA GLN A 157 -6.68 -7.34 -21.60
C GLN A 157 -7.53 -6.25 -20.92
N GLN A 158 -7.81 -6.38 -19.62
CA GLN A 158 -8.59 -5.39 -18.88
C GLN A 158 -7.82 -4.09 -18.68
N TYR A 159 -6.52 -4.14 -18.40
CA TYR A 159 -5.67 -2.97 -18.27
C TYR A 159 -5.68 -2.12 -19.54
N GLY A 160 -5.47 -2.74 -20.71
CA GLY A 160 -5.52 -2.03 -22.00
C GLY A 160 -6.90 -1.47 -22.34
N ARG A 161 -7.99 -2.14 -21.93
CA ARG A 161 -9.36 -1.62 -22.07
C ARG A 161 -9.60 -0.41 -21.15
N ALA A 162 -9.14 -0.49 -19.90
CA ALA A 162 -9.29 0.55 -18.91
C ALA A 162 -8.56 1.84 -19.34
N LEU A 163 -7.32 1.72 -19.85
CA LEU A 163 -6.57 2.86 -20.42
C LEU A 163 -7.36 3.58 -21.52
N ARG A 164 -7.89 2.82 -22.49
CA ARG A 164 -8.69 3.41 -23.58
C ARG A 164 -9.99 4.04 -23.09
N SER A 165 -10.66 3.41 -22.12
CA SER A 165 -11.90 3.92 -21.53
C SER A 165 -11.66 5.24 -20.79
N VAL A 166 -10.65 5.29 -19.92
CA VAL A 166 -10.32 6.52 -19.17
C VAL A 166 -9.95 7.64 -20.13
N GLN A 167 -9.09 7.38 -21.12
CA GLN A 167 -8.72 8.39 -22.10
C GLN A 167 -9.93 8.94 -22.85
N ALA A 168 -10.78 8.07 -23.39
CA ALA A 168 -11.98 8.48 -24.11
C ALA A 168 -13.00 9.24 -23.24
N GLN A 169 -13.10 8.91 -21.95
CA GLN A 169 -14.01 9.58 -21.03
C GLN A 169 -13.48 10.94 -20.57
N ILE A 170 -12.16 11.08 -20.43
CA ILE A 170 -11.50 12.37 -20.17
C ILE A 170 -11.67 13.29 -21.40
N ASP A 171 -11.40 12.79 -22.60
CA ASP A 171 -11.50 13.58 -23.84
C ASP A 171 -12.93 14.05 -24.13
N ALA A 172 -13.92 13.25 -23.71
CA ALA A 172 -15.33 13.57 -23.86
C ALA A 172 -15.90 14.40 -22.69
N ASP A 173 -15.08 14.79 -21.70
CA ASP A 173 -15.47 15.51 -20.48
C ASP A 173 -16.70 14.90 -19.77
N LYS A 174 -16.74 13.56 -19.73
CA LYS A 174 -17.92 12.80 -19.25
C LYS A 174 -17.93 12.56 -17.75
N TYR A 175 -16.81 12.74 -17.07
CA TYR A 175 -16.75 12.56 -15.63
C TYR A 175 -17.25 13.80 -14.92
N GLN A 176 -18.05 13.60 -13.88
CA GLN A 176 -18.44 14.70 -12.99
C GLN A 176 -17.22 15.23 -12.21
N ASP A 177 -16.26 14.35 -11.94
CA ASP A 177 -14.98 14.67 -11.29
C ASP A 177 -13.81 14.05 -12.08
N THR A 178 -13.56 14.61 -13.26
CA THR A 178 -12.51 14.16 -14.19
C THR A 178 -11.13 14.10 -13.52
N ALA A 179 -10.82 15.06 -12.64
CA ALA A 179 -9.52 15.14 -11.99
C ALA A 179 -9.32 14.00 -10.99
N ARG A 180 -10.27 13.79 -10.08
CA ARG A 180 -10.18 12.71 -9.07
C ARG A 180 -10.12 11.33 -9.73
N VAL A 181 -10.94 11.08 -10.74
CA VAL A 181 -10.93 9.80 -11.47
C VAL A 181 -9.58 9.60 -12.19
N ALA A 182 -9.05 10.62 -12.86
CA ALA A 182 -7.76 10.54 -13.53
C ALA A 182 -6.59 10.30 -12.54
N LEU A 183 -6.64 10.90 -11.35
CA LEU A 183 -5.65 10.71 -10.29
C LEU A 183 -5.71 9.28 -9.73
N ILE A 184 -6.90 8.75 -9.44
CA ILE A 184 -7.07 7.36 -9.00
C ILE A 184 -6.63 6.39 -10.10
N ALA A 185 -7.02 6.61 -11.35
CA ALA A 185 -6.59 5.79 -12.48
C ALA A 185 -5.05 5.79 -12.60
N SER A 186 -4.41 6.96 -12.47
CA SER A 186 -2.95 7.07 -12.51
C SER A 186 -2.26 6.29 -11.39
N LEU A 187 -2.84 6.28 -10.20
CA LEU A 187 -2.36 5.49 -9.07
C LEU A 187 -2.45 3.98 -9.36
N LEU A 188 -3.57 3.54 -9.94
CA LEU A 188 -3.77 2.13 -10.30
C LEU A 188 -2.86 1.68 -11.44
N ILE A 189 -2.62 2.55 -12.42
CA ILE A 189 -1.63 2.34 -13.48
C ILE A 189 -0.24 2.19 -12.86
N TYR A 190 0.17 3.13 -11.99
CA TYR A 190 1.45 3.05 -11.29
C TYR A 190 1.61 1.73 -10.52
N CYS A 191 0.57 1.27 -9.83
CA CYS A 191 0.59 -0.01 -9.12
C CYS A 191 0.69 -1.21 -10.08
N PHE A 192 -0.02 -1.17 -11.22
CA PHE A 192 0.01 -2.24 -12.23
C PHE A 192 1.40 -2.36 -12.86
N GLU A 193 1.96 -1.26 -13.34
CA GLU A 193 3.27 -1.22 -13.98
C GLU A 193 4.37 -1.66 -13.02
N ASN A 194 4.33 -1.19 -11.76
CA ASN A 194 5.24 -1.68 -10.73
C ASN A 194 5.02 -3.16 -10.46
N LEU A 195 3.80 -3.64 -10.23
CA LEU A 195 3.58 -5.05 -9.94
C LEU A 195 4.12 -5.95 -11.07
N TYR A 196 3.90 -5.55 -12.32
CA TYR A 196 4.38 -6.27 -13.49
C TYR A 196 5.92 -6.30 -13.63
N GLY A 197 6.62 -5.19 -13.35
CA GLY A 197 8.06 -5.11 -13.61
C GLY A 197 8.51 -3.89 -14.40
N ASP A 198 7.60 -3.14 -15.01
CA ASP A 198 7.94 -2.01 -15.88
C ASP A 198 8.01 -0.70 -15.08
N PHE A 199 9.13 -0.53 -14.40
CA PHE A 199 9.38 0.61 -13.54
C PHE A 199 9.41 1.95 -14.30
N ASP A 200 9.99 1.97 -15.49
CA ASP A 200 10.13 3.20 -16.28
C ASP A 200 8.78 3.71 -16.78
N SER A 201 7.87 2.79 -17.14
CA SER A 201 6.48 3.14 -17.44
C SER A 201 5.75 3.67 -16.20
N ALA A 202 5.94 3.04 -15.03
CA ALA A 202 5.35 3.51 -13.78
C ALA A 202 5.77 4.95 -13.44
N VAL A 203 7.07 5.26 -13.53
CA VAL A 203 7.60 6.60 -13.27
C VAL A 203 7.06 7.63 -14.25
N ARG A 204 7.01 7.31 -15.56
CA ARG A 204 6.44 8.22 -16.57
C ARG A 204 4.96 8.53 -16.28
N GLN A 205 4.18 7.52 -15.90
CA GLN A 205 2.79 7.73 -15.49
C GLN A 205 2.70 8.69 -14.29
N LEU A 206 3.54 8.47 -13.28
CA LEU A 206 3.53 9.26 -12.06
C LEU A 206 3.87 10.74 -12.33
N GLN A 207 4.83 11.02 -13.20
CA GLN A 207 5.19 12.40 -13.56
C GLN A 207 3.99 13.18 -14.14
N GLY A 208 3.24 12.58 -15.06
CA GLY A 208 2.03 13.21 -15.61
C GLY A 208 0.95 13.43 -14.54
N ALA A 209 0.78 12.46 -13.65
CA ALA A 209 -0.20 12.55 -12.56
C ALA A 209 0.16 13.62 -11.53
N LEU A 210 1.43 13.82 -11.23
CA LEU A 210 1.91 14.90 -10.36
C LEU A 210 1.66 16.29 -10.95
N GLN A 211 1.81 16.45 -12.26
CA GLN A 211 1.43 17.72 -12.94
C GLN A 211 -0.07 17.99 -12.84
N LEU A 212 -0.91 16.95 -12.94
CA LEU A 212 -2.36 17.08 -12.73
C LEU A 212 -2.67 17.48 -11.29
N MET A 213 -2.05 16.83 -10.29
CA MET A 213 -2.22 17.18 -8.88
C MET A 213 -1.78 18.61 -8.59
N GLN A 214 -0.63 19.03 -9.12
CA GLN A 214 -0.13 20.40 -8.97
C GLN A 214 -1.13 21.44 -9.50
N LYS A 215 -1.77 21.17 -10.66
CA LYS A 215 -2.82 22.03 -11.22
C LYS A 215 -4.05 22.11 -10.31
N GLN A 216 -4.43 21.03 -9.63
CA GLN A 216 -5.54 21.07 -8.66
C GLN A 216 -5.19 21.87 -7.42
N LEU A 217 -4.00 21.65 -6.85
CA LEU A 217 -3.54 22.36 -5.65
C LEU A 217 -3.35 23.86 -5.90
N ALA A 218 -2.92 24.26 -7.10
CA ALA A 218 -2.76 25.67 -7.48
C ALA A 218 -4.09 26.47 -7.49
N ARG A 219 -5.24 25.80 -7.48
CA ARG A 219 -6.56 26.45 -7.38
C ARG A 219 -6.91 26.85 -5.94
N THR A 220 -6.13 26.40 -4.96
CA THR A 220 -6.38 26.62 -3.53
C THR A 220 -5.33 27.53 -2.93
N THR A 221 -5.70 28.24 -1.87
CA THR A 221 -4.77 29.05 -1.08
C THR A 221 -4.21 28.30 0.12
N ARG A 222 -4.92 27.27 0.62
CA ARG A 222 -4.47 26.43 1.73
C ARG A 222 -3.35 25.51 1.25
N ARG A 223 -2.27 25.41 2.00
CA ARG A 223 -1.21 24.43 1.73
C ARG A 223 -1.52 23.13 2.44
N TYR A 224 -1.20 22.02 1.78
CA TYR A 224 -1.29 20.71 2.38
C TYR A 224 -0.21 20.54 3.46
N LYS A 225 -0.55 19.88 4.56
CA LYS A 225 0.37 19.51 5.64
C LYS A 225 0.10 18.07 6.05
N HIS A 226 1.11 17.20 5.94
CA HIS A 226 0.98 15.81 6.36
C HIS A 226 0.53 15.65 7.82
N ALA A 227 1.01 16.49 8.75
CA ALA A 227 0.60 16.45 10.15
C ALA A 227 -0.92 16.60 10.36
N GLU A 228 -1.58 17.41 9.50
CA GLU A 228 -3.04 17.58 9.50
C GLU A 228 -3.75 16.51 8.66
N ASN A 229 -3.05 15.95 7.65
CA ASN A 229 -3.58 15.01 6.65
C ASN A 229 -4.95 15.43 6.12
N SER A 230 -5.06 16.70 5.72
CA SER A 230 -6.31 17.29 5.24
C SER A 230 -6.09 17.93 3.88
N SER A 231 -6.88 17.48 2.91
CA SER A 231 -6.89 17.94 1.54
C SER A 231 -7.17 19.44 1.47
N PRO A 232 -6.37 20.21 0.71
CA PRO A 232 -6.66 21.62 0.47
C PRO A 232 -7.88 21.86 -0.43
N THR A 233 -8.29 20.85 -1.17
CA THR A 233 -9.40 20.88 -2.14
C THR A 233 -10.56 20.03 -1.62
N ALA A 234 -11.79 20.57 -1.63
CA ALA A 234 -12.97 19.78 -1.25
C ALA A 234 -13.26 18.60 -2.20
N ASP A 235 -12.76 18.67 -3.43
CA ASP A 235 -13.02 17.69 -4.49
C ASP A 235 -12.07 16.48 -4.44
N LEU A 236 -11.03 16.49 -3.61
CA LEU A 236 -10.06 15.38 -3.51
C LEU A 236 -10.00 14.83 -2.10
N ASP A 237 -9.93 13.50 -1.98
CA ASP A 237 -9.82 12.81 -0.71
C ASP A 237 -8.47 13.08 -0.03
N ASP A 238 -8.48 13.19 1.30
CA ASP A 238 -7.29 13.38 2.14
C ASP A 238 -6.22 12.32 1.84
N ASP A 239 -6.61 11.05 1.83
CA ASP A 239 -5.72 9.91 1.57
C ASP A 239 -5.13 9.95 0.15
N LEU A 240 -5.89 10.43 -0.84
CA LEU A 240 -5.43 10.54 -2.22
C LEU A 240 -4.37 11.65 -2.34
N VAL A 241 -4.62 12.81 -1.75
CA VAL A 241 -3.64 13.90 -1.72
C VAL A 241 -2.37 13.46 -1.01
N ALA A 242 -2.49 12.85 0.17
CA ALA A 242 -1.36 12.35 0.96
C ALA A 242 -0.51 11.34 0.17
N ALA A 243 -1.16 10.44 -0.57
CA ALA A 243 -0.52 9.46 -1.43
C ALA A 243 0.33 10.10 -2.54
N PHE A 244 -0.18 11.15 -3.20
CA PHE A 244 0.56 11.85 -4.26
C PHE A 244 1.74 12.65 -3.72
N PHE A 245 1.60 13.24 -2.54
CA PHE A 245 2.76 13.77 -1.84
C PHE A 245 3.77 12.63 -1.65
N ARG A 246 3.46 11.55 -0.92
CA ARG A 246 4.40 10.41 -0.68
C ARG A 246 5.17 9.98 -1.94
N LEU A 247 4.47 9.82 -3.07
CA LEU A 247 5.08 9.45 -4.34
C LEU A 247 6.03 10.52 -4.92
N ASP A 248 5.70 11.81 -4.81
CA ASP A 248 6.59 12.92 -5.22
C ASP A 248 7.92 12.89 -4.45
N SER A 249 7.88 12.70 -3.12
CA SER A 249 9.12 12.58 -2.33
C SER A 249 9.93 11.33 -2.70
N GLY A 250 9.26 10.21 -2.97
CA GLY A 250 9.93 9.04 -3.51
C GLY A 250 10.71 9.37 -4.79
N LEU A 251 10.10 10.05 -5.75
CA LEU A 251 10.76 10.43 -7.01
C LEU A 251 11.97 11.36 -6.82
N LEU A 252 11.94 12.26 -5.83
CA LEU A 252 13.08 13.15 -5.52
C LEU A 252 14.32 12.39 -5.03
N SER A 253 14.18 11.13 -4.60
CA SER A 253 15.31 10.29 -4.22
C SER A 253 16.04 9.64 -5.41
N ARG A 254 15.64 9.90 -6.66
CA ARG A 254 16.23 9.29 -7.87
C ARG A 254 17.03 10.28 -8.72
N ASP A 255 18.30 9.92 -8.93
CA ASP A 255 19.33 10.75 -9.57
C ASP A 255 18.92 11.32 -10.96
N ASP A 256 18.22 10.55 -11.80
CA ASP A 256 17.81 10.99 -13.15
C ASP A 256 16.70 12.05 -13.18
N LEU A 257 16.00 12.27 -12.05
CA LEU A 257 14.79 13.09 -11.96
C LEU A 257 14.94 14.31 -11.03
N CYS A 258 16.12 14.45 -10.42
CA CYS A 258 16.47 15.48 -9.44
C CYS A 258 16.65 16.90 -10.02
N TYR A 259 16.28 17.14 -11.28
CA TYR A 259 16.28 18.48 -11.90
C TYR A 259 15.14 19.40 -11.41
N ALA A 260 14.65 19.23 -10.17
CA ALA A 260 13.81 20.24 -9.57
C ALA A 260 14.68 21.46 -9.27
N THR A 261 14.61 22.47 -10.14
CA THR A 261 15.26 23.79 -10.01
C THR A 261 14.82 24.58 -8.77
N TYR A 262 13.93 24.03 -7.94
CA TYR A 262 13.43 24.64 -6.72
C TYR A 262 13.69 23.72 -5.53
N THR A 263 14.19 24.31 -4.46
CA THR A 263 14.30 23.73 -3.12
C THR A 263 12.91 23.38 -2.58
N GLY A 264 12.38 22.20 -2.92
CA GLY A 264 11.08 21.71 -2.41
C GLY A 264 10.42 20.62 -3.26
N SER A 265 9.29 20.11 -2.75
CA SER A 265 8.41 19.19 -3.48
C SER A 265 7.84 19.86 -4.73
N ARG A 266 7.64 19.10 -5.82
CA ARG A 266 6.98 19.60 -7.05
C ARG A 266 5.55 20.07 -6.78
N LEU A 267 4.95 19.55 -5.72
CA LEU A 267 3.61 19.90 -5.23
C LEU A 267 3.62 21.09 -4.24
N GLY A 268 4.76 21.75 -4.02
CA GLY A 268 4.85 23.03 -3.30
C GLY A 268 4.91 22.95 -1.77
N MET A 269 5.32 21.81 -1.20
CA MET A 269 5.69 21.75 0.22
C MET A 269 7.02 22.46 0.45
N ASN A 270 7.02 23.49 1.32
CA ASN A 270 8.24 24.21 1.71
C ASN A 270 8.68 23.81 3.13
N TYR A 271 9.97 23.49 3.27
CA TYR A 271 10.62 22.89 4.43
C TYR A 271 10.51 23.66 5.78
N LEU A 272 10.48 25.00 5.76
CA LEU A 272 10.63 25.82 6.98
C LEU A 272 9.54 26.86 7.21
N GLY A 273 8.61 27.04 6.26
CA GLY A 273 7.57 28.06 6.39
C GLY A 273 6.50 27.70 7.42
N ASP A 274 6.31 26.41 7.68
CA ASP A 274 5.27 25.89 8.55
C ASP A 274 5.91 25.20 9.76
N ILE A 275 5.85 25.85 10.92
CA ILE A 275 6.25 25.23 12.19
C ILE A 275 5.25 24.11 12.48
N CYS A 276 5.78 22.89 12.68
CA CYS A 276 5.00 21.74 13.12
C CYS A 276 5.44 21.40 14.55
N GLU A 277 4.59 21.73 15.53
CA GLU A 277 4.84 21.39 16.92
C GLU A 277 4.56 19.89 17.12
N ILE A 278 5.63 19.15 17.38
CA ILE A 278 5.56 17.70 17.64
C ILE A 278 4.90 17.50 19.01
N PRO A 279 3.85 16.67 19.13
CA PRO A 279 3.19 16.41 20.40
C PRO A 279 4.12 15.67 21.37
N GLU A 280 3.85 15.74 22.67
CA GLU A 280 4.63 15.01 23.69
C GLU A 280 4.51 13.48 23.55
N ARG A 281 3.39 13.01 23.00
CA ARG A 281 3.11 11.60 22.73
C ARG A 281 2.18 11.44 21.54
N PHE A 282 2.31 10.34 20.81
CA PHE A 282 1.36 9.93 19.77
C PHE A 282 0.33 8.95 20.33
N ASN A 283 -0.90 9.01 19.81
CA ASN A 283 -1.99 8.13 20.22
C ASN A 283 -2.29 7.05 19.17
N THR A 284 -1.93 7.28 17.91
CA THR A 284 -2.14 6.33 16.83
C THR A 284 -0.91 6.22 15.94
N ILE A 285 -0.75 5.07 15.30
CA ILE A 285 0.32 4.85 14.33
C ILE A 285 0.21 5.79 13.13
N SER A 286 -1.01 6.11 12.68
CA SER A 286 -1.26 7.03 11.57
C SER A 286 -0.84 8.46 11.90
N GLU A 287 -1.14 8.94 13.11
CA GLU A 287 -0.69 10.24 13.60
C GLU A 287 0.84 10.33 13.63
N ALA A 288 1.50 9.31 14.20
CA ALA A 288 2.96 9.25 14.23
C ALA A 288 3.57 9.27 12.81
N ARG A 289 3.00 8.50 11.87
CA ARG A 289 3.41 8.49 10.46
C ARG A 289 3.24 9.86 9.82
N ASN A 290 2.10 10.51 10.01
CA ASN A 290 1.80 11.82 9.43
C ASN A 290 2.84 12.88 9.84
N TYR A 291 3.22 12.90 11.11
CA TYR A 291 4.28 13.78 11.61
C TYR A 291 5.67 13.39 11.07
N LEU A 292 5.98 12.08 11.02
CA LEU A 292 7.25 11.60 10.46
C LEU A 292 7.38 12.03 8.99
N GLU A 293 6.33 11.82 8.20
CA GLU A 293 6.26 12.24 6.81
C GLU A 293 6.39 13.75 6.70
N HIS A 294 5.70 14.54 7.54
CA HIS A 294 5.87 16.00 7.54
C HIS A 294 7.34 16.43 7.75
N ILE A 295 8.11 15.66 8.54
CA ILE A 295 9.54 15.92 8.78
C ILE A 295 10.43 15.40 7.63
N GLN A 296 10.14 14.22 7.07
CA GLN A 296 10.98 13.51 6.08
C GLN A 296 10.73 13.92 4.62
N PHE A 297 9.47 14.25 4.31
CA PHE A 297 8.99 14.63 2.98
C PHE A 297 9.77 15.77 2.28
N PRO A 298 10.42 16.69 3.00
CA PRO A 298 11.30 17.68 2.40
C PRO A 298 12.63 17.13 1.85
N ALA A 299 12.77 15.82 1.63
CA ALA A 299 14.00 15.17 1.20
C ALA A 299 14.64 15.94 0.03
N ILE A 300 15.80 16.51 0.34
CA ILE A 300 16.58 17.39 -0.51
C ILE A 300 16.84 16.68 -1.83
N PRO A 301 16.66 17.37 -2.98
CA PRO A 301 16.83 16.77 -4.31
C PRO A 301 18.17 16.08 -4.57
N SER A 302 19.16 16.21 -3.68
CA SER A 302 20.48 15.62 -3.84
C SER A 302 20.82 14.53 -2.83
N LEU A 303 20.00 14.17 -1.83
CA LEU A 303 20.43 13.25 -0.76
C LEU A 303 20.98 11.90 -1.26
N SER A 304 20.36 11.32 -2.29
CA SER A 304 20.87 10.10 -2.95
C SER A 304 22.23 10.34 -3.61
N ASN A 305 22.33 11.39 -4.43
CA ASN A 305 23.57 11.81 -5.10
C ASN A 305 24.70 12.14 -4.10
N ASP A 306 24.37 12.86 -3.03
CA ASP A 306 25.29 13.28 -1.96
C ASP A 306 25.84 12.04 -1.25
N LEU A 307 24.97 11.10 -0.88
CA LEU A 307 25.38 9.83 -0.27
C LEU A 307 26.23 8.99 -1.23
N ALA A 308 25.85 8.90 -2.51
CA ALA A 308 26.63 8.16 -3.51
C ALA A 308 28.04 8.75 -3.70
N GLN A 309 28.17 10.08 -3.76
CA GLN A 309 29.48 10.76 -3.86
C GLN A 309 30.35 10.56 -2.60
N THR A 310 29.74 10.39 -1.41
CA THR A 310 30.50 10.02 -0.19
C THR A 310 31.00 8.58 -0.16
N VAL A 311 30.56 7.72 -1.09
CA VAL A 311 31.12 6.36 -1.22
C VAL A 311 32.51 6.44 -1.88
N GLU A 312 32.70 7.38 -2.80
CA GLU A 312 33.96 7.59 -3.51
C GLU A 312 34.92 8.52 -2.76
N SER A 313 34.42 9.37 -1.86
CA SER A 313 35.20 10.33 -1.08
C SER A 313 34.78 10.36 0.40
N SER A 314 35.73 10.47 1.33
CA SER A 314 35.43 10.38 2.78
C SER A 314 34.52 11.50 3.32
N LEU A 315 34.50 12.65 2.65
CA LEU A 315 33.73 13.85 3.01
C LEU A 315 33.17 14.51 1.74
N LEU A 316 31.91 14.96 1.79
CA LEU A 316 31.37 15.89 0.78
C LEU A 316 32.02 17.25 0.98
N LYS A 317 32.66 17.77 -0.06
CA LYS A 317 33.38 19.05 0.00
C LYS A 317 32.50 20.27 -0.32
N ASP A 318 31.37 20.07 -1.00
CA ASP A 318 30.58 21.16 -1.62
C ASP A 318 29.07 21.12 -1.32
N ILE A 319 28.65 20.87 -0.07
CA ILE A 319 27.23 21.00 0.30
C ILE A 319 26.91 22.49 0.57
N ASP A 320 25.85 22.99 -0.05
CA ASP A 320 25.31 24.32 0.22
C ASP A 320 24.97 24.52 1.71
N GLU A 321 25.31 25.67 2.28
CA GLU A 321 25.14 25.94 3.71
C GLU A 321 23.66 25.94 4.13
N ASN A 322 22.75 26.38 3.26
CA ASN A 322 21.32 26.32 3.54
C ASN A 322 20.81 24.86 3.55
N ALA A 323 21.31 24.02 2.64
CA ALA A 323 21.03 22.60 2.64
C ALA A 323 21.53 21.93 3.94
N ARG A 324 22.68 22.35 4.45
CA ARG A 324 23.22 21.86 5.74
C ARG A 324 22.35 22.27 6.94
N GLU A 325 21.91 23.52 7.00
CA GLU A 325 20.95 23.97 8.03
C GLU A 325 19.63 23.19 7.96
N LEU A 326 19.20 22.86 6.73
CA LEU A 326 18.09 21.95 6.47
C LEU A 326 18.29 20.62 7.19
N TYR A 327 19.34 19.89 6.85
CA TYR A 327 19.61 18.56 7.41
C TYR A 327 19.72 18.59 8.95
N LEU A 328 20.33 19.62 9.53
CA LEU A 328 20.44 19.78 10.98
C LEU A 328 19.09 20.01 11.66
N THR A 329 18.23 20.83 11.06
CA THR A 329 16.86 21.06 11.58
C THR A 329 16.03 19.78 11.48
N MET A 330 16.17 19.02 10.40
CA MET A 330 15.45 17.75 10.18
C MET A 330 15.91 16.72 11.20
N TYR A 331 17.22 16.59 11.39
CA TYR A 331 17.83 15.76 12.42
C TYR A 331 17.26 16.06 13.82
N SER A 332 17.24 17.35 14.21
CA SER A 332 16.68 17.78 15.50
C SER A 332 15.21 17.39 15.65
N ARG A 333 14.39 17.62 14.61
CA ARG A 333 12.96 17.25 14.61
C ARG A 333 12.73 15.74 14.68
N LEU A 334 13.52 14.94 13.96
CA LEU A 334 13.45 13.47 14.01
C LEU A 334 13.74 12.95 15.41
N ARG A 335 14.71 13.54 16.13
CA ARG A 335 14.97 13.17 17.52
C ARG A 335 13.82 13.48 18.46
N HIS A 336 13.20 14.65 18.33
CA HIS A 336 11.99 14.98 19.09
C HIS A 336 10.84 14.03 18.75
N TRP A 337 10.65 13.71 17.48
CA TRP A 337 9.66 12.73 17.04
C TRP A 337 9.91 11.34 17.65
N ARG A 338 11.16 10.85 17.64
CA ARG A 338 11.52 9.56 18.27
C ARG A 338 11.25 9.55 19.77
N ALA A 339 11.54 10.65 20.47
CA ALA A 339 11.23 10.78 21.89
C ALA A 339 9.72 10.73 22.16
N ALA A 340 8.91 11.44 21.37
CA ALA A 340 7.45 11.42 21.46
C ALA A 340 6.84 10.06 21.05
N PHE A 341 7.49 9.31 20.15
CA PHE A 341 7.05 8.00 19.69
C PHE A 341 7.43 6.85 20.62
N ALA A 342 8.49 7.01 21.43
CA ALA A 342 8.97 5.95 22.32
C ALA A 342 7.91 5.36 23.27
N PRO A 343 7.01 6.15 23.92
CA PRO A 343 5.95 5.59 24.75
C PRO A 343 4.96 4.72 23.96
N PHE A 344 4.58 5.16 22.75
CA PHE A 344 3.70 4.39 21.88
C PHE A 344 4.37 3.08 21.46
N TYR A 345 5.64 3.13 21.04
CA TYR A 345 6.37 1.93 20.65
C TYR A 345 6.50 0.93 21.81
N ALA A 346 6.81 1.40 23.02
CA ALA A 346 6.87 0.54 24.20
C ALA A 346 5.54 -0.17 24.48
N GLU A 347 4.40 0.50 24.27
CA GLU A 347 3.07 -0.12 24.39
C GLU A 347 2.86 -1.25 23.36
N THR A 348 3.36 -1.10 22.13
CA THR A 348 3.26 -2.13 21.08
C THR A 348 4.01 -3.42 21.42
N LEU A 349 5.05 -3.34 22.25
CA LEU A 349 5.81 -4.51 22.71
C LEU A 349 5.05 -5.34 23.77
N THR A 350 3.99 -4.77 24.36
CA THR A 350 3.13 -5.48 25.30
C THR A 350 2.11 -6.38 24.58
N PRO A 351 1.54 -7.41 25.24
CA PRO A 351 0.49 -8.23 24.64
C PRO A 351 -0.73 -7.45 24.14
N LYS A 352 -1.00 -6.26 24.72
CA LYS A 352 -2.14 -5.41 24.36
C LYS A 352 -1.93 -4.65 23.04
N GLY A 353 -0.70 -4.27 22.72
CA GLY A 353 -0.37 -3.44 21.55
C GLY A 353 0.27 -4.18 20.37
N ARG A 354 0.37 -5.52 20.44
CA ARG A 354 1.11 -6.35 19.47
C ARG A 354 0.67 -6.20 18.01
N LYS A 355 -0.55 -5.67 17.75
CA LYS A 355 -1.06 -5.47 16.39
C LYS A 355 -0.22 -4.48 15.57
N ASP A 356 0.33 -3.46 16.20
CA ASP A 356 1.05 -2.38 15.51
C ASP A 356 2.57 -2.51 15.60
N VAL A 357 3.09 -3.59 16.17
CA VAL A 357 4.53 -3.73 16.47
C VAL A 357 5.40 -3.66 15.22
N PHE A 358 4.98 -4.28 14.11
CA PHE A 358 5.72 -4.25 12.85
C PHE A 358 5.61 -2.90 12.15
N SER A 359 4.43 -2.28 12.16
CA SER A 359 4.21 -0.92 11.67
C SER A 359 5.08 0.09 12.44
N ALA A 360 5.11 -0.01 13.77
CA ALA A 360 5.88 0.87 14.63
C ALA A 360 7.39 0.69 14.41
N ALA A 361 7.87 -0.56 14.33
CA ALA A 361 9.25 -0.84 13.97
C ALA A 361 9.62 -0.28 12.58
N THR A 362 8.71 -0.36 11.60
CA THR A 362 8.90 0.22 10.26
C THR A 362 9.04 1.74 10.30
N LEU A 363 8.26 2.44 11.13
CA LEU A 363 8.41 3.90 11.29
C LEU A 363 9.75 4.27 11.95
N ILE A 364 10.22 3.47 12.92
CA ILE A 364 11.54 3.70 13.53
C ILE A 364 12.65 3.50 12.50
N VAL A 365 12.59 2.44 11.68
CA VAL A 365 13.54 2.23 10.58
C VAL A 365 13.58 3.42 9.63
N ARG A 366 12.40 3.95 9.24
CA ARG A 366 12.31 5.15 8.41
C ARG A 366 12.97 6.35 9.08
N SER A 367 12.64 6.62 10.34
CA SER A 367 13.21 7.75 11.10
C SER A 367 14.73 7.64 11.19
N LEU A 368 15.26 6.47 11.56
CA LEU A 368 16.70 6.20 11.66
C LEU A 368 17.39 6.38 10.30
N SER A 369 16.80 5.88 9.21
CA SER A 369 17.33 6.02 7.86
C SER A 369 17.59 7.48 7.51
N THR A 370 16.59 8.34 7.70
CA THR A 370 16.72 9.77 7.40
C THR A 370 17.70 10.46 8.34
N GLU A 371 17.73 10.07 9.62
CA GLU A 371 18.66 10.63 10.59
C GLU A 371 20.12 10.33 10.24
N ILE A 372 20.43 9.06 9.98
CA ILE A 372 21.76 8.59 9.58
C ILE A 372 22.20 9.29 8.30
N ALA A 373 21.33 9.36 7.28
CA ALA A 373 21.61 10.04 6.03
C ALA A 373 21.94 11.53 6.25
N SER A 374 21.14 12.23 7.06
CA SER A 374 21.33 13.66 7.34
C SER A 374 22.64 13.94 8.07
N GLN A 375 22.96 13.13 9.08
CA GLN A 375 24.21 13.27 9.82
C GLN A 375 25.43 12.93 8.95
N ARG A 376 25.34 11.89 8.12
CA ARG A 376 26.40 11.50 7.20
C ARG A 376 26.74 12.63 6.23
N VAL A 377 25.72 13.28 5.67
CA VAL A 377 25.90 14.41 4.76
C VAL A 377 26.49 15.61 5.49
N CYS A 378 26.05 15.92 6.72
CA CYS A 378 26.51 17.10 7.46
C CYS A 378 27.90 16.97 8.13
N THR A 379 28.45 15.75 8.23
CA THR A 379 29.68 15.55 9.01
C THR A 379 30.90 16.18 8.35
N ARG A 380 31.63 16.98 9.13
CA ARG A 380 32.94 17.55 8.73
C ARG A 380 34.11 16.75 9.23
N ASP A 381 33.86 15.85 10.18
CA ASP A 381 34.85 15.04 10.85
C ASP A 381 34.60 13.55 10.56
N PRO A 382 35.51 12.87 9.84
CA PRO A 382 35.38 11.44 9.57
C PRO A 382 35.34 10.59 10.84
N SER A 383 35.93 11.04 11.95
CA SER A 383 35.93 10.25 13.19
C SER A 383 34.58 10.25 13.91
N SER A 384 33.72 11.23 13.64
CA SER A 384 32.32 11.24 14.10
C SER A 384 31.44 10.18 13.42
N LEU A 385 31.91 9.53 12.34
CA LEU A 385 31.15 8.47 11.65
C LEU A 385 31.00 7.19 12.47
N TYR A 386 31.90 6.95 13.43
CA TYR A 386 31.77 5.81 14.33
C TYR A 386 30.54 5.90 15.23
N LEU A 387 30.07 7.13 15.51
CA LEU A 387 28.86 7.34 16.33
C LEU A 387 27.63 6.77 15.63
N LEU A 388 27.56 6.85 14.30
CA LEU A 388 26.43 6.34 13.49
C LEU A 388 26.29 4.81 13.56
N ASN A 389 27.31 4.08 14.01
CA ASN A 389 27.27 2.62 14.01
C ASN A 389 26.20 2.07 14.96
N VAL A 390 25.86 2.80 16.04
CA VAL A 390 24.81 2.41 16.98
C VAL A 390 23.44 2.48 16.30
N GLU A 391 23.12 3.62 15.69
CA GLU A 391 21.88 3.81 14.94
C GLU A 391 21.79 2.88 13.72
N CYS A 392 22.91 2.63 13.02
CA CYS A 392 22.96 1.67 11.92
C CYS A 392 22.67 0.24 12.38
N ARG A 393 23.21 -0.17 13.54
CA ARG A 393 22.95 -1.49 14.14
C ARG A 393 21.48 -1.63 14.49
N GLU A 394 20.90 -0.63 15.16
CA GLU A 394 19.47 -0.62 15.51
C GLU A 394 18.59 -0.72 14.26
N LEU A 395 18.89 0.04 13.21
CA LEU A 395 18.16 -0.02 11.93
C LEU A 395 18.19 -1.42 11.33
N VAL A 396 19.37 -2.05 11.29
CA VAL A 396 19.56 -3.40 10.74
C VAL A 396 18.77 -4.43 11.54
N ASP A 397 18.80 -4.37 12.87
CA ASP A 397 18.11 -5.34 13.72
C ASP A 397 16.59 -5.17 13.66
N LEU A 398 16.09 -3.93 13.62
CA LEU A 398 14.67 -3.66 13.37
C LEU A 398 14.24 -4.10 11.97
N SER A 399 15.09 -3.91 10.96
CA SER A 399 14.80 -4.37 9.60
C SER A 399 14.67 -5.89 9.53
N LYS A 400 15.56 -6.64 10.21
CA LYS A 400 15.40 -8.10 10.35
C LYS A 400 14.09 -8.46 11.06
N PHE A 401 13.74 -7.73 12.12
CA PHE A 401 12.50 -7.99 12.83
C PHE A 401 11.27 -7.78 11.93
N VAL A 402 11.22 -6.67 11.18
CA VAL A 402 10.13 -6.37 10.24
C VAL A 402 10.03 -7.43 9.13
N THR A 403 11.14 -7.99 8.65
CA THR A 403 11.09 -9.05 7.63
C THR A 403 10.56 -10.39 8.16
N THR A 404 10.47 -10.58 9.48
CA THR A 404 9.80 -11.76 10.09
C THR A 404 8.28 -11.64 10.15
N ASP A 405 7.72 -10.49 9.81
CA ASP A 405 6.27 -10.30 9.78
C ASP A 405 5.61 -11.27 8.78
N PRO A 406 4.61 -12.07 9.19
CA PRO A 406 3.85 -12.92 8.29
C PRO A 406 3.21 -12.17 7.11
N SER A 407 2.88 -10.88 7.29
CA SER A 407 2.32 -10.02 6.25
C SER A 407 3.37 -9.50 5.26
N PHE A 408 4.67 -9.64 5.58
CA PHE A 408 5.76 -9.15 4.73
C PHE A 408 5.72 -9.80 3.35
N GLN A 409 5.74 -8.96 2.31
CA GLN A 409 5.65 -9.38 0.91
C GLN A 409 7.00 -9.21 0.21
N LYS A 410 7.47 -10.26 -0.49
CA LYS A 410 8.62 -10.16 -1.41
C LYS A 410 8.14 -9.80 -2.82
N SER A 411 7.35 -8.74 -2.91
CA SER A 411 6.79 -8.20 -4.16
C SER A 411 6.66 -6.67 -4.04
N PHE A 412 5.92 -6.03 -4.94
CA PHE A 412 5.63 -4.61 -4.86
C PHE A 412 4.72 -4.30 -3.66
N VAL A 413 5.15 -3.32 -2.87
CA VAL A 413 4.36 -2.63 -1.85
C VAL A 413 4.39 -1.13 -2.11
N TRP A 414 3.28 -0.47 -1.83
CA TRP A 414 3.06 0.95 -2.08
C TRP A 414 4.04 1.83 -1.30
N ASP A 415 4.20 1.58 -0.01
CA ASP A 415 5.13 2.29 0.86
C ASP A 415 5.75 1.31 1.86
N CYS A 416 7.08 1.37 1.97
CA CYS A 416 7.85 0.75 3.03
C CYS A 416 9.27 1.34 3.04
N GLY A 417 9.93 1.33 4.21
CA GLY A 417 11.21 2.02 4.42
C GLY A 417 12.42 1.11 4.62
N ILE A 418 12.30 -0.19 4.36
CA ILE A 418 13.36 -1.16 4.67
C ILE A 418 14.45 -1.15 3.59
N VAL A 419 14.07 -1.21 2.32
CA VAL A 419 15.01 -1.17 1.18
C VAL A 419 15.83 0.13 1.18
N PRO A 420 15.23 1.34 1.27
CA PRO A 420 16.01 2.56 1.39
C PRO A 420 16.85 2.59 2.67
N GLY A 421 16.30 2.17 3.82
CA GLY A 421 17.01 2.20 5.10
C GLY A 421 18.28 1.35 5.12
N LEU A 422 18.21 0.12 4.60
CA LEU A 422 19.38 -0.76 4.49
C LEU A 422 20.40 -0.21 3.48
N SER A 423 19.94 0.42 2.40
CA SER A 423 20.81 1.08 1.43
C SER A 423 21.60 2.23 2.07
N VAL A 424 20.94 3.05 2.91
CA VAL A 424 21.59 4.11 3.69
C VAL A 424 22.63 3.53 4.64
N VAL A 425 22.34 2.44 5.35
CA VAL A 425 23.32 1.78 6.22
C VAL A 425 24.56 1.33 5.44
N ILE A 426 24.38 0.77 4.23
CA ILE A 426 25.51 0.34 3.40
C ILE A 426 26.35 1.53 2.92
N ALA A 427 25.74 2.68 2.68
CA ALA A 427 26.44 3.89 2.24
C ALA A 427 27.12 4.65 3.39
N ALA A 428 26.48 4.74 4.56
CA ALA A 428 26.85 5.65 5.63
C ALA A 428 27.61 5.01 6.79
N CYS A 429 27.42 3.72 7.06
CA CYS A 429 28.02 3.04 8.20
C CYS A 429 29.54 2.84 7.99
N SER A 430 30.33 2.99 9.05
CA SER A 430 31.78 2.75 9.00
C SER A 430 32.15 1.29 9.27
N ASP A 431 31.31 0.55 10.01
CA ASP A 431 31.54 -0.85 10.36
C ASP A 431 31.18 -1.79 9.19
N ARG A 432 32.19 -2.46 8.65
CA ARG A 432 32.03 -3.39 7.53
C ARG A 432 31.11 -4.57 7.86
N SER A 433 31.09 -5.06 9.09
CA SER A 433 30.23 -6.17 9.51
C SER A 433 28.76 -5.78 9.49
N ILE A 434 28.42 -4.55 9.92
CA ILE A 434 27.04 -4.04 9.86
C ILE A 434 26.59 -3.93 8.40
N ARG A 435 27.44 -3.37 7.54
CA ARG A 435 27.15 -3.19 6.11
C ARG A 435 26.93 -4.52 5.38
N ILE A 436 27.78 -5.52 5.63
CA ILE A 436 27.63 -6.86 5.04
C ILE A 436 26.31 -7.49 5.47
N GLU A 437 25.93 -7.33 6.74
CA GLU A 437 24.67 -7.86 7.22
C GLU A 437 23.45 -7.15 6.61
N ALA A 438 23.51 -5.81 6.46
CA ALA A 438 22.49 -5.06 5.74
C ALA A 438 22.33 -5.54 4.29
N LEU A 439 23.45 -5.77 3.58
CA LEU A 439 23.45 -6.32 2.23
C LEU A 439 22.84 -7.73 2.19
N ARG A 440 23.12 -8.59 3.18
CA ARG A 440 22.52 -9.92 3.27
C ARG A 440 20.99 -9.83 3.37
N ILE A 441 20.47 -8.96 4.24
CA ILE A 441 19.02 -8.78 4.37
C ILE A 441 18.41 -8.25 3.07
N LEU A 442 19.08 -7.31 2.38
CA LEU A 442 18.64 -6.83 1.06
C LEU A 442 18.54 -7.98 0.05
N LYS A 443 19.54 -8.87 0.01
CA LYS A 443 19.50 -10.07 -0.84
C LYS A 443 18.34 -10.99 -0.47
N ASP A 444 18.08 -11.18 0.81
CA ASP A 444 17.02 -12.06 1.31
C ASP A 444 15.60 -11.56 0.98
N VAL A 445 15.41 -10.25 0.79
CA VAL A 445 14.09 -9.66 0.48
C VAL A 445 13.82 -9.52 -1.02
N VAL A 446 14.77 -9.80 -1.91
CA VAL A 446 14.52 -9.83 -3.37
C VAL A 446 13.37 -10.79 -3.70
N PRO A 447 12.43 -10.44 -4.61
CA PRO A 447 12.36 -9.26 -5.48
C PRO A 447 11.45 -8.13 -4.95
N ARG A 448 11.53 -7.81 -3.65
CA ARG A 448 10.71 -6.76 -3.05
C ARG A 448 10.96 -5.38 -3.68
N ARG A 449 9.87 -4.63 -3.86
CA ARG A 449 9.89 -3.23 -4.32
C ARG A 449 9.05 -2.38 -3.39
N GLU A 450 9.57 -1.23 -2.98
CA GLU A 450 8.95 -0.34 -2.00
C GLU A 450 8.74 1.04 -2.63
N GLY A 451 7.53 1.31 -3.12
CA GLY A 451 7.27 2.50 -3.94
C GLY A 451 8.21 2.55 -5.13
N VAL A 452 9.15 3.51 -5.11
CA VAL A 452 10.15 3.71 -6.18
C VAL A 452 11.46 2.93 -6.00
N TRP A 453 11.62 2.24 -4.87
CA TRP A 453 12.85 1.53 -4.50
C TRP A 453 12.79 0.06 -4.91
N ASP A 454 13.86 -0.41 -5.55
CA ASP A 454 14.01 -1.79 -6.01
C ASP A 454 15.14 -2.50 -5.26
N SER A 455 14.81 -3.62 -4.61
CA SER A 455 15.78 -4.37 -3.80
C SER A 455 16.94 -4.94 -4.61
N LEU A 456 16.71 -5.36 -5.86
CA LEU A 456 17.78 -5.87 -6.72
C LEU A 456 18.78 -4.77 -7.09
N THR A 457 18.29 -3.58 -7.40
CA THR A 457 19.10 -2.39 -7.64
C THR A 457 19.89 -1.99 -6.39
N ALA A 458 19.24 -2.04 -5.21
CA ALA A 458 19.89 -1.79 -3.93
C ALA A 458 20.99 -2.82 -3.59
N VAL A 459 20.78 -4.10 -3.93
CA VAL A 459 21.82 -5.16 -3.79
C VAL A 459 23.02 -4.84 -4.66
N LYS A 460 22.81 -4.53 -5.95
CA LYS A 460 23.90 -4.16 -6.88
C LYS A 460 24.64 -2.91 -6.41
N PHE A 461 23.93 -1.93 -5.86
CA PHE A 461 24.55 -0.78 -5.21
C PHE A 461 25.44 -1.22 -4.03
N GLY A 462 24.91 -2.03 -3.11
CA GLY A 462 25.66 -2.45 -1.94
C GLY A 462 26.88 -3.33 -2.24
N GLU A 463 26.80 -4.19 -3.24
CA GLU A 463 27.92 -4.99 -3.75
C GLU A 463 29.06 -4.11 -4.27
N ARG A 464 28.73 -3.09 -5.07
CA ARG A 464 29.69 -2.07 -5.53
C ARG A 464 30.32 -1.33 -4.35
N CYS A 465 29.52 -0.86 -3.39
CA CYS A 465 30.01 -0.15 -2.21
C CYS A 465 30.90 -1.00 -1.29
N LEU A 466 30.80 -2.33 -1.34
CA LEU A 466 31.57 -3.26 -0.50
C LEU A 466 32.74 -3.93 -1.22
N GLY A 467 32.87 -3.71 -2.54
CA GLY A 467 33.88 -4.34 -3.39
C GLY A 467 33.65 -5.84 -3.54
N ILE A 468 32.39 -6.29 -3.54
CA ILE A 468 32.00 -7.68 -3.73
C ILE A 468 31.58 -7.82 -5.19
N SER A 469 32.30 -8.61 -6.00
CA SER A 469 31.87 -8.92 -7.36
C SER A 469 30.57 -9.73 -7.30
N GLY A 470 29.54 -9.30 -8.03
CA GLY A 470 28.28 -10.04 -8.12
C GLY A 470 28.47 -11.36 -8.89
N ASP A 471 27.96 -12.44 -8.31
CA ASP A 471 27.83 -13.76 -8.97
C ASP A 471 26.56 -13.83 -9.83
#